data_AF-A0A1C0YJ99-F1
#
_entry.id   AF-A0A1C0YJ99-F1
#
_cell.length_a   1.000
_cell.length_b   1.000
_cell.length_c   1.000
_cell.angle_alpha   90.00
_cell.angle_beta   90.00
_cell.angle_gamma   90.00
#
_symmetry.space_group_name_H-M   'P 1'
#
loop_
_entity.id
_entity.type
_entity.pdbx_description
1 polymer ?
#
loop_
_entity_poly.entity_id
_entity_poly.type
_entity_poly.pdbx_seq_one_letter_code
_entity_poly.pdbx_strand_id
1 'polypeptide(L)'
;MTKFLKVTALAVAAVVLLGIAGPPLVALLISAAIVAGGLHYFTKSTSLPGQIIWGSLIAVGVLSALSNVPGLVVLAIAGVVYYFYKNGDMPTFQKTTSTDDPFDHFEREWAKMNR
;
A
#
# COMPACT_ATOMS: atom_id res chain seq x y z
N MET A 1 8.78 -4.50 30.44
CA MET A 1 7.61 -3.67 30.08
C MET A 1 7.64 -3.15 28.64
N THR A 2 8.76 -2.64 28.14
CA THR A 2 8.88 -2.08 26.78
C THR A 2 8.60 -3.08 25.64
N LYS A 3 8.94 -4.36 25.78
CA LYS A 3 8.66 -5.40 24.77
C LYS A 3 7.16 -5.63 24.58
N PHE A 4 6.41 -5.75 25.68
CA PHE A 4 4.95 -5.90 25.66
C PHE A 4 4.31 -4.68 25.01
N LEU A 5 4.67 -3.46 25.43
CA LEU A 5 4.13 -2.22 24.89
C LEU A 5 4.36 -2.09 23.36
N LYS A 6 5.55 -2.47 22.87
CA LYS A 6 5.88 -2.44 21.43
C LYS A 6 5.03 -3.44 20.64
N VAL A 7 4.84 -4.66 21.14
CA VAL A 7 4.02 -5.69 20.49
C VAL A 7 2.56 -5.24 20.43
N THR A 8 2.01 -4.70 21.53
CA THR A 8 0.64 -4.20 21.56
C THR A 8 0.45 -3.00 20.63
N ALA A 9 1.40 -2.06 20.60
CA ALA A 9 1.36 -0.92 19.68
C ALA A 9 1.40 -1.36 18.21
N LEU A 10 2.24 -2.35 17.87
CA LEU A 10 2.30 -2.91 16.52
C LEU A 10 0.99 -3.58 16.12
N ALA A 11 0.37 -4.35 17.02
CA ALA A 11 -0.91 -5.01 16.76
C ALA A 11 -2.02 -3.98 16.49
N VAL A 12 -2.10 -2.92 17.31
CA VAL A 12 -3.06 -1.82 17.10
C VAL A 12 -2.79 -1.11 15.77
N ALA A 13 -1.53 -0.80 15.47
CA ALA A 13 -1.15 -0.17 14.21
C ALA A 13 -1.54 -1.04 13.00
N ALA A 14 -1.37 -2.36 13.09
CA ALA A 14 -1.78 -3.29 12.04
C ALA A 14 -3.31 -3.29 11.83
N VAL A 15 -4.11 -3.32 12.90
CA VAL A 15 -5.58 -3.25 12.81
C VAL A 15 -6.03 -1.92 12.21
N VAL A 16 -5.42 -0.81 12.62
CA VAL A 16 -5.71 0.52 12.06
C VAL A 16 -5.33 0.59 10.58
N LEU A 17 -4.17 0.05 10.20
CA LEU A 17 -3.75 -0.06 8.80
C LEU A 17 -4.73 -0.90 7.98
N LEU A 18 -5.24 -2.02 8.50
CA LEU A 18 -6.27 -2.81 7.83
C LEU A 18 -7.59 -2.03 7.72
N GLY A 19 -7.97 -1.26 8.73
CA GLY A 19 -9.15 -0.39 8.69
C GLY A 19 -9.01 0.77 7.69
N ILE A 20 -7.80 1.26 7.44
CA ILE A 20 -7.54 2.36 6.50
C ILE A 20 -7.31 1.86 5.07
N ALA A 21 -6.55 0.78 4.90
CA ALA A 21 -6.19 0.23 3.59
C ALA A 21 -7.20 -0.79 3.06
N GLY A 22 -7.92 -1.48 3.95
CA GLY A 22 -8.93 -2.48 3.59
C GLY A 22 -10.07 -1.91 2.76
N PRO A 23 -10.82 -0.90 3.26
CA PRO A 23 -11.97 -0.37 2.53
C PRO A 23 -11.63 0.17 1.13
N PRO A 24 -10.55 0.95 0.92
CA PRO A 24 -10.14 1.38 -0.42
C PRO A 24 -9.79 0.21 -1.34
N LEU A 25 -9.12 -0.84 -0.85
CA LEU A 25 -8.80 -2.02 -1.67
C LEU A 25 -10.05 -2.82 -2.03
N VAL A 26 -10.99 -3.00 -1.09
CA VAL A 26 -12.28 -3.66 -1.35
C VAL A 26 -13.06 -2.89 -2.40
N ALA A 27 -13.10 -1.55 -2.32
CA ALA A 27 -13.74 -0.73 -3.32
C ALA A 27 -13.11 -0.92 -4.71
N LEU A 28 -11.78 -0.93 -4.82
CA LEU A 28 -11.09 -1.24 -6.09
C LEU A 28 -11.46 -2.63 -6.62
N LEU A 29 -11.56 -3.63 -5.73
CA LEU A 29 -11.89 -5.00 -6.10
C LEU A 29 -13.32 -5.13 -6.62
N ILE A 30 -14.26 -4.40 -6.01
CA ILE A 30 -15.64 -4.27 -6.51
C ILE A 30 -15.66 -3.57 -7.87
N SER A 31 -14.95 -2.46 -8.04
CA SER A 31 -14.86 -1.76 -9.33
C SER A 31 -14.31 -2.68 -10.42
N ALA A 32 -13.26 -3.45 -10.12
CA ALA A 32 -12.69 -4.44 -11.03
C ALA A 32 -13.70 -5.56 -11.37
N ALA A 33 -14.47 -6.03 -10.38
CA ALA A 33 -15.52 -7.04 -10.61
C ALA A 33 -16.64 -6.51 -11.52
N ILE A 34 -17.04 -5.24 -11.36
CA ILE A 34 -18.02 -4.58 -12.24
C ILE A 34 -17.48 -4.50 -13.67
N VAL A 35 -16.22 -4.09 -13.86
CA VAL A 35 -15.59 -4.04 -15.19
C VAL A 35 -15.51 -5.44 -15.81
N ALA A 36 -15.08 -6.44 -15.04
CA ALA A 36 -14.97 -7.82 -15.53
C ALA A 36 -16.34 -8.40 -15.92
N GLY A 37 -17.37 -8.21 -15.10
CA GLY A 37 -18.74 -8.62 -15.40
C GLY A 37 -19.29 -7.86 -16.62
N GLY A 38 -19.09 -6.54 -16.67
CA GLY A 38 -19.47 -5.70 -17.79
C GLY A 38 -18.84 -6.17 -19.11
N LEU A 39 -17.53 -6.44 -19.13
CA LEU A 39 -16.84 -7.00 -20.30
C LEU A 39 -17.37 -8.38 -20.69
N HIS A 40 -17.65 -9.24 -19.72
CA HIS A 40 -18.18 -10.57 -19.97
C HIS A 40 -19.54 -10.53 -20.68
N TYR A 41 -20.45 -9.65 -20.25
CA TYR A 41 -21.77 -9.55 -20.86
C TYR A 41 -21.81 -8.65 -22.09
N PHE A 42 -20.93 -7.64 -22.17
CA PHE A 42 -20.78 -6.80 -23.36
C PHE A 42 -20.38 -7.63 -24.58
N THR A 43 -19.39 -8.52 -24.42
CA THR A 43 -18.92 -9.42 -25.49
C THR A 43 -19.96 -10.46 -25.92
N LYS A 44 -20.92 -10.79 -25.04
CA LYS A 44 -22.03 -11.70 -25.33
C LYS A 44 -23.27 -11.02 -25.93
N SER A 45 -23.34 -9.69 -25.88
CA SER A 45 -24.51 -8.96 -26.35
C SER A 45 -24.51 -8.80 -27.87
N THR A 46 -25.56 -9.30 -28.52
CA THR A 46 -25.79 -9.16 -29.97
C THR A 46 -26.67 -7.95 -30.31
N SER A 47 -27.28 -7.31 -29.32
CA SER A 47 -28.18 -6.17 -29.51
C SER A 47 -27.53 -4.84 -29.07
N LEU A 48 -27.86 -3.76 -29.78
CA LEU A 48 -27.41 -2.39 -29.48
C LEU A 48 -27.77 -1.97 -28.04
N PRO A 49 -29.01 -2.15 -27.54
CA PRO A 49 -29.35 -1.76 -26.17
C PRO A 49 -28.55 -2.54 -25.11
N GLY A 50 -28.32 -3.84 -25.34
CA GLY A 50 -27.53 -4.66 -24.43
C GLY A 50 -26.08 -4.18 -24.39
N GLN A 51 -25.50 -3.84 -25.55
CA GLN A 51 -24.14 -3.28 -25.61
C GLN A 51 -24.04 -1.93 -24.89
N ILE A 52 -25.04 -1.06 -25.02
CA ILE A 52 -25.07 0.24 -24.32
C ILE A 52 -25.11 0.04 -22.79
N ILE A 53 -25.96 -0.87 -22.30
CA ILE A 53 -26.08 -1.16 -20.86
C ILE A 53 -24.75 -1.70 -20.30
N TRP A 54 -24.19 -2.74 -20.92
CA TRP A 54 -22.95 -3.34 -20.42
C TRP A 54 -21.74 -2.42 -20.61
N GLY A 55 -21.71 -1.65 -21.70
CA GLY A 55 -20.70 -0.61 -21.94
C GLY A 55 -20.73 0.48 -20.86
N SER A 56 -21.94 0.88 -20.43
CA SER A 56 -22.11 1.85 -19.33
C SER A 56 -21.63 1.29 -17.99
N LEU A 57 -21.91 0.02 -17.70
CA LEU A 57 -21.39 -0.67 -16.51
C LEU A 57 -19.86 -0.72 -16.49
N ILE A 58 -19.23 -1.01 -17.63
CA ILE A 58 -17.76 -0.94 -17.75
C ILE A 58 -17.27 0.47 -17.45
N ALA A 59 -17.88 1.49 -18.05
CA ALA A 59 -17.49 2.89 -17.84
C ALA A 59 -17.60 3.29 -16.36
N VAL A 60 -18.71 2.96 -15.69
CA VAL A 60 -18.90 3.22 -14.26
C VAL A 60 -17.84 2.50 -13.42
N GLY A 61 -17.56 1.23 -13.72
CA GLY A 61 -16.53 0.46 -13.02
C GLY A 61 -15.14 1.09 -13.15
N VAL A 62 -14.75 1.50 -14.36
CA VAL A 62 -13.46 2.18 -14.61
C VAL A 62 -13.40 3.54 -13.89
N LEU A 63 -14.43 4.38 -14.03
CA LEU A 63 -14.48 5.69 -13.39
C LEU A 63 -14.47 5.59 -11.87
N SER A 64 -15.14 4.58 -11.32
CA SER A 64 -15.14 4.27 -9.89
C SER A 64 -13.74 3.86 -9.42
N ALA A 65 -13.04 3.01 -10.16
CA ALA A 65 -11.67 2.62 -9.83
C ALA A 65 -10.71 3.82 -9.86
N LEU A 66 -10.80 4.66 -10.89
CA LEU A 66 -9.96 5.86 -11.05
C LEU A 66 -10.21 6.92 -9.97
N SER A 67 -11.47 7.06 -9.52
CA SER A 67 -11.83 7.97 -8.44
C SER A 67 -11.32 7.50 -7.07
N ASN A 68 -10.92 6.24 -6.92
CA ASN A 68 -10.42 5.67 -5.68
C ASN A 68 -8.91 5.88 -5.52
N VAL A 69 -8.51 7.15 -5.36
CA VAL A 69 -7.10 7.54 -5.16
C VAL A 69 -6.44 6.79 -3.99
N PRO A 70 -7.06 6.66 -2.80
CA PRO A 70 -6.44 5.94 -1.69
C PRO A 70 -6.15 4.46 -2.03
N GLY A 71 -7.08 3.78 -2.70
CA GLY A 71 -6.90 2.39 -3.12
C GLY A 71 -5.75 2.24 -4.11
N LEU A 72 -5.66 3.15 -5.08
CA LEU A 72 -4.58 3.15 -6.07
C LEU A 72 -3.21 3.38 -5.44
N VAL A 73 -3.12 4.28 -4.45
CA VAL A 73 -1.89 4.52 -3.68
C VAL A 73 -1.47 3.27 -2.91
N VAL A 74 -2.41 2.62 -2.21
CA VAL A 74 -2.12 1.36 -1.49
C VAL A 74 -1.63 0.29 -2.46
N LEU A 75 -2.27 0.16 -3.63
CA LEU A 75 -1.90 -0.81 -4.66
C LEU A 75 -0.50 -0.52 -5.25
N ALA A 76 -0.16 0.75 -5.46
CA ALA A 76 1.17 1.18 -5.90
C ALA A 76 2.24 0.86 -4.86
N ILE A 77 2.01 1.17 -3.57
CA ILE A 77 2.93 0.83 -2.47
C ILE A 77 3.15 -0.68 -2.41
N ALA A 78 2.07 -1.48 -2.49
CA ALA A 78 2.17 -2.93 -2.51
C ALA A 78 3.02 -3.44 -3.70
N GLY A 79 2.87 -2.84 -4.88
CA GLY A 79 3.68 -3.13 -6.06
C GLY A 79 5.17 -2.84 -5.86
N VAL A 80 5.50 -1.69 -5.28
CA VAL A 80 6.89 -1.32 -4.95
C VAL A 80 7.51 -2.30 -3.95
N VAL A 81 6.79 -2.63 -2.88
CA VAL A 81 7.25 -3.61 -1.88
C VAL A 81 7.47 -4.99 -2.53
N TYR A 82 6.55 -5.44 -3.37
CA TYR A 82 6.68 -6.70 -4.10
C TYR A 82 7.90 -6.72 -5.02
N TYR A 83 8.17 -5.62 -5.73
CA TYR A 83 9.35 -5.49 -6.59
C TYR A 83 10.66 -5.67 -5.80
N PHE A 84 10.84 -4.94 -4.70
CA PHE A 84 12.05 -5.07 -3.88
C PHE A 84 12.16 -6.45 -3.22
N TYR A 85 11.05 -7.00 -2.73
CA TYR A 85 11.02 -8.36 -2.19
C TYR A 85 11.49 -9.39 -3.24
N LYS A 86 11.01 -9.27 -4.48
CA LYS A 86 11.37 -10.18 -5.57
C LYS A 86 12.83 -10.06 -6.00
N ASN A 87 13.40 -8.87 -5.95
CA ASN A 87 14.79 -8.62 -6.36
C ASN A 87 15.80 -8.81 -5.22
N GLY A 88 15.34 -9.00 -3.98
CA GLY A 88 16.22 -9.13 -2.81
C GLY A 88 16.80 -7.80 -2.30
N ASP A 89 16.51 -6.70 -3.00
CA ASP A 89 16.98 -5.35 -2.67
C ASP A 89 16.05 -4.65 -1.66
N MET A 90 15.57 -5.36 -0.63
CA MET A 90 14.79 -4.68 0.40
C MET A 90 15.65 -3.55 0.99
N PRO A 91 15.17 -2.29 0.95
CA PRO A 91 15.91 -1.18 1.53
C PRO A 91 16.04 -1.46 3.03
N THR A 92 17.25 -1.81 3.45
CA THR A 92 17.59 -1.86 4.87
C THR A 92 17.48 -0.43 5.38
N PHE A 93 16.47 -0.16 6.21
CA PHE A 93 16.51 0.99 7.08
C PHE A 93 17.75 0.82 7.93
N GLN A 94 18.83 1.52 7.57
CA GLN A 94 19.97 1.69 8.45
C GLN A 94 19.41 2.35 9.70
N LYS A 95 19.15 1.51 10.71
CA LYS A 95 19.01 1.96 12.07
C LYS A 95 20.30 2.73 12.31
N THR A 96 20.22 4.04 12.45
CA THR A 96 21.22 4.78 13.18
C THR A 96 21.19 4.16 14.57
N THR A 97 21.99 3.12 14.76
CA THR A 97 22.43 2.73 16.07
C THR A 97 23.09 3.98 16.60
N SER A 98 22.36 4.74 17.42
CA SER A 98 23.03 5.40 18.54
C SER A 98 23.79 4.27 19.19
N THR A 99 25.09 4.22 18.89
CA THR A 99 26.00 3.34 19.56
C THR A 99 25.74 3.55 21.04
N ASP A 100 25.32 2.49 21.73
CA ASP A 100 25.06 2.49 23.18
C ASP A 100 26.40 2.56 23.95
N ASP A 101 27.43 3.14 23.32
CA ASP A 101 28.73 3.36 23.89
C ASP A 101 28.66 4.64 24.71
N PRO A 102 28.80 4.56 26.03
CA PRO A 102 28.84 5.74 26.89
C PRO A 102 30.01 6.68 26.55
N PHE A 103 30.98 6.25 25.73
CA PHE A 103 32.16 7.03 25.35
C PHE A 103 32.07 7.80 24.02
N ASP A 104 31.04 7.56 23.21
CA ASP A 104 30.89 8.18 21.88
C ASP A 104 30.78 9.73 21.95
N HIS A 105 30.25 10.26 23.05
CA HIS A 105 30.27 11.70 23.32
C HIS A 105 31.67 12.25 23.60
N PHE A 106 32.53 11.51 24.31
CA PHE A 106 33.88 11.94 24.63
C PHE A 106 34.78 11.91 23.40
N GLU A 107 34.69 10.86 22.58
CA GLU A 107 35.48 10.75 21.34
C GLU A 107 35.16 11.89 20.37
N ARG A 108 33.88 12.26 20.25
CA ARG A 108 33.48 13.43 19.45
C ARG A 108 34.07 14.74 19.96
N GLU A 109 34.05 14.97 21.27
CA GLU A 109 34.60 16.20 21.85
C GLU A 109 36.13 16.25 21.75
N TRP A 110 36.81 15.11 21.90
CA TRP A 110 38.25 15.03 21.68
C TRP A 110 38.62 15.31 20.22
N ALA A 111 37.90 14.73 19.26
CA ALA A 111 38.13 14.96 17.83
C ALA A 111 37.93 16.43 17.41
N LYS A 112 37.03 17.17 18.07
CA LYS A 112 36.85 18.62 17.86
C LYS A 112 38.03 19.44 18.38
N MET A 113 38.65 18.99 19.46
CA MET A 113 39.73 19.71 20.15
C MET A 113 41.10 19.54 19.48
N ASN A 114 41.30 18.41 18.79
CA ASN A 114 42.51 18.10 18.04
C ASN A 114 42.45 18.55 16.56
N ARG A 115 41.53 19.46 16.22
CA ARG A 115 41.40 20.09 14.90
C ARG A 115 41.78 21.56 14.94
#